data_AF-A0A847V861-F1
#
_entry.id   AF-A0A847V861-F1
#
_cell.length_a   1.000
_cell.length_b   1.000
_cell.length_c   1.000
_cell.angle_alpha   90.00
_cell.angle_beta   90.00
_cell.angle_gamma   90.00
#
_symmetry.space_group_name_H-M   'P 1'
#
loop_
_entity.id
_entity.type
_entity.pdbx_description
1 polymer ?
#
loop_
_entity_poly.entity_id
_entity_poly.type
_entity_poly.pdbx_seq_one_letter_code
_entity_poly.pdbx_strand_id
1 'polypeptide(L)'
;MNGTCQSCGMPLAATGERGTEHDGTTSAYYCRYCYRDGAFAEPDATIEVMAARGGEMMSGMFEIPSERARGFVLQQLRPLLRWSGRLVPSCGSCGMPLERPDDAGTEADGTPSSRYCIHCYRGGAFVEPDLTREEMIEQYAPLLAAELGMPLERATAMVTAFTAALPRWR
;
A
#
# COMPACT_ATOMS: atom_id res chain seq x y z
N MET A 1 -8.93 6.51 8.32
CA MET A 1 -9.32 5.12 8.04
C MET A 1 -8.37 4.58 6.99
N ASN A 2 -7.80 3.38 7.21
CA ASN A 2 -6.88 2.78 6.24
C ASN A 2 -7.68 2.45 4.97
N GLY A 3 -7.24 3.00 3.83
CA GLY A 3 -7.98 2.95 2.58
C GLY A 3 -7.93 1.60 1.88
N THR A 4 -7.28 0.60 2.47
CA THR A 4 -6.98 -0.70 1.86
C THR A 4 -7.32 -1.86 2.80
N CYS A 5 -7.72 -2.99 2.20
CA CYS A 5 -8.00 -4.24 2.89
C CYS A 5 -6.71 -4.78 3.50
N GLN A 6 -6.69 -4.97 4.81
CA GLN A 6 -5.52 -5.45 5.56
C GLN A 6 -5.28 -6.97 5.44
N SER A 7 -5.86 -7.60 4.41
CA SER A 7 -5.61 -8.99 4.02
C SER A 7 -5.11 -9.09 2.58
N CYS A 8 -5.78 -8.45 1.61
CA CYS A 8 -5.43 -8.55 0.19
C CYS A 8 -4.87 -7.25 -0.43
N GLY A 9 -4.80 -6.15 0.32
CA GLY A 9 -4.30 -4.86 -0.18
C GLY A 9 -5.28 -4.07 -1.06
N MET A 10 -6.42 -4.64 -1.45
CA MET A 10 -7.41 -3.98 -2.31
C MET A 10 -8.01 -2.73 -1.66
N PRO A 11 -8.25 -1.63 -2.40
CA PRO A 11 -8.88 -0.43 -1.87
C PRO A 11 -10.28 -0.71 -1.27
N LEU A 12 -10.60 -0.09 -0.12
CA LEU A 12 -11.89 -0.21 0.58
C LEU A 12 -12.85 0.96 0.30
N ALA A 13 -12.41 1.97 -0.46
CA ALA A 13 -13.12 3.24 -0.62
C ALA A 13 -14.38 3.17 -1.51
N ALA A 14 -14.56 2.09 -2.29
CA ALA A 14 -15.73 1.89 -3.14
C ALA A 14 -16.89 1.22 -2.37
N THR A 15 -17.49 1.95 -1.44
CA THR A 15 -18.93 1.89 -1.04
C THR A 15 -19.67 0.54 -1.08
N GLY A 16 -19.18 -0.50 -0.38
CA GLY A 16 -19.97 -1.73 -0.17
C GLY A 16 -19.17 -3.01 0.02
N GLU A 17 -17.84 -2.95 -0.10
CA GLU A 17 -16.99 -4.13 -0.09
C GLU A 17 -16.38 -4.45 1.27
N ARG A 18 -16.87 -3.89 2.38
CA ARG A 18 -16.31 -4.19 3.71
C ARG A 18 -16.86 -5.51 4.25
N GLY A 19 -16.00 -6.24 4.96
CA GLY A 19 -16.37 -7.46 5.67
C GLY A 19 -17.28 -7.18 6.86
N THR A 20 -17.69 -8.22 7.56
CA THR A 20 -18.52 -8.13 8.77
C THR A 20 -17.88 -8.83 9.95
N GLU A 21 -18.01 -8.23 11.14
CA GLU A 21 -17.69 -8.87 12.41
C GLU A 21 -18.82 -9.83 12.84
N HIS A 22 -18.60 -10.62 13.89
CA HIS A 22 -19.58 -11.62 14.35
C HIS A 22 -20.91 -11.01 14.84
N ASP A 23 -20.86 -9.78 15.33
CA ASP A 23 -22.06 -9.01 15.73
C ASP A 23 -22.79 -8.37 14.54
N GLY A 24 -22.34 -8.65 13.31
CA GLY A 24 -22.90 -8.10 12.08
C GLY A 24 -22.44 -6.68 11.75
N THR A 25 -21.60 -6.05 12.56
CA THR A 25 -21.06 -4.72 12.27
C THR A 25 -20.01 -4.77 11.15
N THR A 26 -19.80 -3.63 10.48
CA THR A 26 -18.85 -3.54 9.37
C THR A 26 -17.40 -3.57 9.84
N SER A 27 -16.57 -4.40 9.21
CA SER A 27 -15.15 -4.48 9.53
C SER A 27 -14.38 -3.22 9.14
N ALA A 28 -13.59 -2.72 10.09
CA ALA A 28 -12.72 -1.55 9.87
C ALA A 28 -11.53 -1.85 8.95
N TYR A 29 -11.13 -3.12 8.82
CA TYR A 29 -9.85 -3.50 8.21
C TYR A 29 -9.98 -4.37 6.97
N TYR A 30 -11.05 -5.15 6.83
CA TYR A 30 -11.11 -6.18 5.80
C TYR A 30 -12.24 -5.97 4.81
N CYS A 31 -12.04 -6.47 3.59
CA CYS A 31 -13.09 -6.53 2.59
C CYS A 31 -13.94 -7.80 2.74
N ARG A 32 -15.16 -7.79 2.20
CA ARG A 32 -16.16 -8.89 2.22
C ARG A 32 -15.70 -10.15 1.50
N TYR A 33 -14.70 -10.04 0.64
CA TYR A 33 -14.09 -11.18 -0.05
C TYR A 33 -13.13 -11.93 0.86
N CYS A 34 -12.39 -11.20 1.70
CA CYS A 34 -11.44 -11.79 2.63
C CYS A 34 -12.08 -12.20 3.96
N TYR A 35 -13.06 -11.45 4.47
CA TYR A 35 -13.56 -11.59 5.84
C TYR A 35 -15.08 -11.38 5.92
N ARG A 36 -15.79 -12.32 6.55
CA ARG A 36 -17.25 -12.31 6.75
C ARG A 36 -17.61 -13.01 8.05
N ASP A 37 -18.56 -12.44 8.78
CA ASP A 37 -19.08 -13.00 10.04
C ASP A 37 -17.98 -13.36 11.04
N GLY A 38 -17.03 -12.44 11.26
CA GLY A 38 -15.95 -12.66 12.22
C GLY A 38 -14.84 -13.63 11.76
N ALA A 39 -14.90 -14.14 10.53
CA ALA A 39 -13.97 -15.17 10.03
C ALA A 39 -13.39 -14.84 8.65
N PHE A 40 -12.14 -15.25 8.42
CA PHE A 40 -11.56 -15.21 7.08
C PHE A 40 -12.20 -16.28 6.18
N ALA A 41 -12.48 -15.92 4.93
CA ALA A 41 -13.05 -16.84 3.95
C ALA A 41 -12.12 -18.04 3.65
N GLU A 42 -10.82 -17.84 3.76
CA GLU A 42 -9.79 -18.86 3.61
C GLU A 42 -8.80 -18.74 4.78
N PRO A 43 -9.11 -19.32 5.95
CA PRO A 43 -8.29 -19.15 7.16
C PRO A 43 -6.88 -19.74 7.01
N ASP A 44 -6.75 -20.85 6.27
CA ASP A 44 -5.48 -21.56 6.07
C ASP A 44 -4.65 -21.02 4.90
N ALA A 45 -5.14 -20.00 4.18
CA ALA A 45 -4.39 -19.42 3.06
C ALA A 45 -3.10 -18.76 3.57
N THR A 46 -1.97 -19.13 2.96
CA THR A 46 -0.68 -18.51 3.24
C THR A 46 -0.52 -17.19 2.47
N ILE A 47 0.42 -16.36 2.90
CA ILE A 47 0.74 -15.10 2.20
C ILE A 47 1.24 -15.37 0.78
N GLU A 48 1.93 -16.48 0.54
CA GLU A 48 2.42 -16.90 -0.78
C GLU A 48 1.27 -17.22 -1.73
N VAL A 49 0.20 -17.87 -1.24
CA VAL A 49 -1.01 -18.13 -2.03
C VAL A 49 -1.70 -16.82 -2.39
N MET A 50 -1.82 -15.89 -1.44
CA MET A 50 -2.39 -14.56 -1.69
C MET A 50 -1.53 -13.76 -2.68
N ALA A 51 -0.22 -13.81 -2.54
CA ALA A 51 0.73 -13.14 -3.43
C ALA A 51 0.70 -13.70 -4.85
N ALA A 52 0.56 -15.02 -5.01
CA ALA A 52 0.42 -15.64 -6.32
C ALA A 52 -0.86 -15.14 -7.03
N ARG A 53 -2.01 -15.16 -6.34
CA ARG A 53 -3.28 -14.70 -6.92
C ARG A 53 -3.25 -13.20 -7.26
N GLY A 54 -2.76 -12.38 -6.34
CA GLY A 54 -2.59 -10.95 -6.59
C GLY A 54 -1.59 -10.66 -7.71
N GLY A 55 -0.51 -11.44 -7.78
CA GLY A 55 0.52 -11.35 -8.81
C GLY A 55 -0.04 -11.64 -10.21
N GLU A 56 -0.85 -12.68 -10.37
CA GLU A 56 -1.52 -12.98 -11.65
C GLU A 56 -2.44 -11.84 -12.10
N MET A 57 -3.27 -11.32 -11.19
CA MET A 57 -4.14 -10.17 -11.48
C MET A 57 -3.32 -8.95 -11.90
N MET A 58 -2.23 -8.66 -11.18
CA MET A 58 -1.38 -7.52 -11.46
C MET A 58 -0.60 -7.67 -12.76
N SER A 59 -0.11 -8.89 -13.04
CA SER A 59 0.58 -9.24 -14.28
C SER A 59 -0.30 -8.97 -15.50
N GLY A 60 -1.55 -9.45 -15.48
CA GLY A 60 -2.50 -9.20 -16.56
C GLY A 60 -2.91 -7.73 -16.71
N MET A 61 -3.09 -7.01 -15.60
CA MET A 61 -3.56 -5.61 -15.63
C MET A 61 -2.47 -4.61 -16.04
N PHE A 62 -1.23 -4.86 -15.63
CA PHE A 62 -0.12 -3.91 -15.79
C PHE A 62 0.99 -4.42 -16.69
N GLU A 63 0.83 -5.61 -17.28
CA GLU A 63 1.81 -6.23 -18.18
C GLU A 63 3.17 -6.45 -17.49
N ILE A 64 3.14 -6.75 -16.20
CA ILE A 64 4.33 -7.09 -15.39
C ILE A 64 4.62 -8.59 -15.55
N PRO A 65 5.88 -9.02 -15.75
CA PRO A 65 6.23 -10.45 -15.71
C PRO A 65 5.76 -11.13 -14.42
N SER A 66 5.12 -12.29 -14.50
CA SER A 66 4.40 -12.93 -13.38
C SER A 66 5.24 -13.07 -12.10
N GLU A 67 6.50 -13.47 -12.21
CA GLU A 67 7.40 -13.60 -11.04
C GLU A 67 7.68 -12.24 -10.37
N ARG A 68 7.87 -11.17 -11.15
CA ARG A 68 8.04 -9.81 -10.61
C ARG A 68 6.75 -9.29 -9.98
N ALA A 69 5.61 -9.55 -10.62
CA ALA A 69 4.30 -9.18 -10.08
C ALA A 69 4.02 -9.88 -8.75
N ARG A 70 4.26 -11.19 -8.66
CA ARG A 70 4.15 -11.96 -7.42
C ARG A 70 5.08 -11.43 -6.34
N GLY A 71 6.34 -11.17 -6.68
CA GLY A 71 7.32 -10.61 -5.75
C GLY A 71 6.88 -9.25 -5.20
N PHE A 72 6.42 -8.36 -6.09
CA PHE A 72 5.91 -7.04 -5.70
C PHE A 72 4.69 -7.15 -4.79
N VAL A 73 3.69 -7.95 -5.17
CA VAL A 73 2.50 -8.18 -4.34
C VAL A 73 2.88 -8.77 -2.98
N LEU A 74 3.81 -9.72 -2.92
CA LEU A 74 4.28 -10.27 -1.65
C LEU A 74 4.84 -9.17 -0.73
N GLN A 75 5.64 -8.24 -1.27
CA GLN A 75 6.15 -7.11 -0.49
C GLN A 75 5.02 -6.19 0.01
N GLN A 76 4.01 -5.92 -0.81
CA GLN A 76 2.85 -5.13 -0.41
C GLN A 76 1.96 -5.82 0.63
N LEU A 77 1.90 -7.16 0.62
CA LEU A 77 1.11 -7.93 1.58
C LEU A 77 1.77 -8.03 2.95
N ARG A 78 3.11 -8.15 3.02
CA ARG A 78 3.87 -8.32 4.27
C ARG A 78 3.46 -7.36 5.41
N PRO A 79 3.31 -6.04 5.19
CA PRO A 79 2.96 -5.12 6.27
C PRO A 79 1.49 -5.18 6.70
N LEU A 80 0.59 -5.84 5.95
CA LEU A 80 -0.84 -5.83 6.25
C LEU A 80 -1.18 -6.63 7.51
N LEU A 81 -2.20 -6.17 8.26
CA LEU A 81 -2.58 -6.71 9.58
C LEU A 81 -2.69 -8.24 9.63
N ARG A 82 -3.30 -8.88 8.62
CA ARG A 82 -3.46 -10.34 8.59
C ARG A 82 -2.11 -11.07 8.64
N TRP A 83 -1.08 -10.50 8.01
CA TRP A 83 0.20 -11.16 7.78
C TRP A 83 1.29 -10.69 8.74
N SER A 84 1.27 -9.41 9.13
CA SER A 84 2.23 -8.82 10.08
C SER A 84 1.80 -8.97 11.55
N GLY A 85 0.51 -9.24 11.81
CA GLY A 85 -0.06 -9.28 13.15
C GLY A 85 -0.23 -7.89 13.80
N ARG A 86 0.05 -6.81 13.09
CA ARG A 86 -0.10 -5.42 13.59
C ARG A 86 -0.50 -4.46 12.48
N LEU A 87 -1.05 -3.31 12.85
CA LEU A 87 -1.27 -2.23 11.88
C LEU A 87 0.06 -1.52 11.62
N VAL A 88 0.51 -1.58 10.37
CA VAL A 88 1.69 -0.86 9.89
C VAL A 88 1.23 0.40 9.17
N PRO A 89 1.57 1.61 9.66
CA PRO A 89 1.29 2.84 8.93
C PRO A 89 2.08 2.90 7.62
N SER A 90 1.54 3.58 6.63
CA SER A 90 2.28 3.93 5.40
C SER A 90 2.61 5.42 5.40
N CYS A 91 3.75 5.76 4.80
CA CYS A 91 4.17 7.14 4.63
C CYS A 91 3.15 7.91 3.76
N GLY A 92 2.64 9.03 4.25
CA GLY A 92 1.68 9.85 3.52
C GLY A 92 2.23 10.59 2.30
N SER A 93 3.52 10.45 1.98
CA SER A 93 4.21 11.06 0.84
C SER A 93 4.58 10.03 -0.23
N CYS A 94 5.24 8.94 0.14
CA CYS A 94 5.67 7.91 -0.81
C CYS A 94 4.93 6.56 -0.65
N GLY A 95 4.10 6.42 0.38
CA GLY A 95 3.35 5.20 0.71
C GLY A 95 4.19 4.01 1.19
N MET A 96 5.51 4.16 1.35
CA MET A 96 6.35 3.13 1.97
C MET A 96 5.86 2.78 3.39
N PRO A 97 5.87 1.49 3.78
CA PRO A 97 5.47 1.09 5.12
C PRO A 97 6.47 1.59 6.17
N LEU A 98 5.97 2.01 7.33
CA LEU A 98 6.76 2.39 8.50
C LEU A 98 6.88 1.17 9.42
N GLU A 99 7.65 0.17 8.99
CA GLU A 99 7.75 -1.12 9.67
C GLU A 99 8.57 -1.00 10.95
N ARG A 100 9.66 -0.25 10.91
CA ARG A 100 10.61 -0.07 11.98
C ARG A 100 10.55 1.36 12.49
N PRO A 101 10.92 1.61 13.77
CA PRO A 101 11.04 2.98 14.28
C PRO A 101 11.95 3.86 13.42
N ASP A 102 13.04 3.30 12.88
CA ASP A 102 14.02 4.02 12.06
C ASP A 102 13.50 4.38 10.66
N ASP A 103 12.38 3.80 10.24
CA ASP A 103 11.72 4.19 8.99
C ASP A 103 11.00 5.54 9.14
N ALA A 104 10.66 5.95 10.37
CA ALA A 104 9.92 7.16 10.63
C ALA A 104 10.76 8.42 10.43
N GLY A 105 10.13 9.45 9.86
CA GLY A 105 10.69 10.79 9.81
C GLY A 105 10.76 11.44 11.18
N THR A 106 11.12 12.71 11.23
CA THR A 106 11.17 13.45 12.50
C THR A 106 10.34 14.72 12.45
N GLU A 107 9.59 14.97 13.52
CA GLU A 107 8.89 16.22 13.79
C GLU A 107 9.90 17.33 14.17
N ALA A 108 9.44 18.59 14.25
CA ALA A 108 10.31 19.73 14.55
C ALA A 108 10.99 19.65 15.93
N ASP A 109 10.36 18.96 16.88
CA ASP A 109 10.89 18.69 18.22
C ASP A 109 11.83 17.47 18.28
N GLY A 110 12.09 16.82 17.14
CA GLY A 110 12.93 15.63 17.03
C GLY A 110 12.21 14.31 17.34
N THR A 111 10.91 14.32 17.69
CA THR A 111 10.15 13.09 17.91
C THR A 111 9.88 12.35 16.58
N PRO A 112 9.70 11.01 16.60
CA PRO A 112 9.39 10.26 15.38
C PRO A 112 8.03 10.64 14.78
N SER A 113 7.98 10.80 13.46
CA SER A 113 6.75 11.08 12.75
C SER A 113 5.88 9.84 12.61
N SER A 114 4.60 9.98 12.96
CA SER A 114 3.60 8.90 12.78
C SER A 114 3.06 8.81 11.35
N ARG A 115 3.42 9.76 10.47
CA ARG A 115 2.80 9.93 9.15
C ARG A 115 3.77 9.82 8.00
N TYR A 116 5.04 10.12 8.20
CA TYR A 116 6.00 10.23 7.11
C TYR A 116 7.27 9.45 7.41
N CYS A 117 7.92 8.94 6.37
CA CYS A 117 9.18 8.23 6.52
C CYS A 117 10.38 9.19 6.54
N ILE A 118 11.52 8.68 6.99
CA ILE A 118 12.79 9.41 7.09
C ILE A 118 13.30 9.92 5.75
N HIS A 119 12.89 9.32 4.63
CA HIS A 119 13.28 9.79 3.30
C HIS A 119 12.44 10.97 2.83
N CYS A 120 11.21 11.12 3.32
CA CYS A 120 10.31 12.18 2.89
C CYS A 120 10.25 13.36 3.85
N TYR A 121 10.42 13.16 5.17
CA TYR A 121 10.16 14.19 6.18
C TYR A 121 11.18 14.16 7.31
N ARG A 122 11.84 15.29 7.60
CA ARG A 122 12.84 15.43 8.66
C ARG A 122 12.76 16.81 9.31
N GLY A 123 12.90 16.85 10.63
CA GLY A 123 12.96 18.10 11.40
C GLY A 123 11.74 18.99 11.20
N GLY A 124 10.56 18.40 11.02
CA GLY A 124 9.33 19.16 10.82
C GLY A 124 9.06 19.62 9.39
N ALA A 125 9.88 19.25 8.40
CA ALA A 125 9.72 19.66 7.01
C ALA A 125 9.91 18.51 6.00
N PHE A 126 9.28 18.63 4.83
CA PHE A 126 9.57 17.72 3.72
C PHE A 126 10.99 17.96 3.21
N VAL A 127 11.70 16.87 2.87
CA VAL A 127 13.07 16.93 2.33
C VAL A 127 13.11 17.67 0.99
N GLU A 128 12.04 17.53 0.20
CA GLU A 128 11.85 18.21 -1.08
C GLU A 128 10.53 19.00 -1.02
N PRO A 129 10.51 20.22 -0.44
CA PRO A 129 9.28 20.95 -0.18
C PRO A 129 8.57 21.43 -1.47
N ASP A 130 9.34 21.72 -2.52
CA ASP A 130 8.82 22.23 -3.79
C ASP A 130 8.46 21.13 -4.79
N LEU A 131 8.75 19.86 -4.47
CA LEU A 131 8.42 18.73 -5.34
C LEU A 131 6.90 18.66 -5.52
N THR A 132 6.47 18.80 -6.76
CA THR A 132 5.07 18.67 -7.19
C THR A 132 4.67 17.21 -7.37
N ARG A 133 3.36 16.94 -7.44
CA ARG A 133 2.87 15.58 -7.70
C ARG A 133 3.24 15.12 -9.12
N GLU A 134 3.19 16.02 -10.08
CA GLU A 134 3.55 15.79 -11.47
C GLU A 134 5.03 15.38 -11.56
N GLU A 135 5.93 16.13 -10.92
CA GLU A 135 7.35 15.78 -10.85
C GLU A 135 7.59 14.46 -10.12
N MET A 136 6.84 14.16 -9.05
CA MET A 136 6.92 12.84 -8.40
C MET A 136 6.59 11.72 -9.39
N ILE A 137 5.49 11.86 -10.15
CA ILE A 137 5.09 10.87 -11.16
C ILE A 137 6.17 10.70 -12.23
N GLU A 138 6.71 11.81 -12.74
CA GLU A 138 7.78 11.82 -13.75
C GLU A 138 9.06 11.14 -13.25
N GLN A 139 9.41 11.29 -11.97
CA GLN A 139 10.58 10.66 -11.38
C GLN A 139 10.36 9.17 -11.07
N TYR A 140 9.19 8.79 -10.53
CA TYR A 140 8.97 7.45 -10.00
C TYR A 140 8.46 6.45 -11.05
N ALA A 141 7.68 6.88 -12.04
CA ALA A 141 7.13 5.97 -13.05
C ALA A 141 8.23 5.24 -13.85
N PRO A 142 9.32 5.89 -14.30
CA PRO A 142 10.42 5.19 -14.99
C PRO A 142 11.16 4.19 -14.10
N LEU A 143 11.39 4.53 -12.83
CA LEU A 143 12.05 3.64 -11.86
C LEU A 143 11.21 2.38 -11.64
N LEU A 144 9.90 2.55 -11.47
CA LEU A 144 8.97 1.46 -11.25
C LEU A 144 8.80 0.59 -12.50
N ALA A 145 8.77 1.21 -13.69
CA ALA A 145 8.75 0.51 -14.96
C ALA A 145 9.98 -0.39 -15.13
N ALA A 146 11.18 0.13 -14.82
CA ALA A 146 12.43 -0.63 -14.89
C ALA A 146 12.47 -1.78 -13.88
N GLU A 147 12.15 -1.50 -12.62
CA GLU A 147 12.16 -2.48 -11.52
C GLU A 147 11.18 -3.64 -11.81
N LEU A 148 9.94 -3.31 -12.16
CA LEU A 148 8.91 -4.30 -12.40
C LEU A 148 8.94 -4.87 -13.81
N GLY A 149 9.66 -4.25 -14.76
CA GLY A 149 9.72 -4.70 -16.15
C GLY A 149 8.39 -4.53 -16.88
N MET A 150 7.69 -3.43 -16.62
CA MET A 150 6.40 -3.10 -17.21
C MET A 150 6.51 -1.89 -18.15
N PRO A 151 5.54 -1.69 -19.08
CA PRO A 151 5.52 -0.51 -19.94
C PRO A 151 5.44 0.79 -19.13
N LEU A 152 6.12 1.83 -19.59
CA LEU A 152 6.12 3.13 -18.92
C LEU A 152 4.71 3.69 -18.79
N GLU A 153 3.84 3.55 -19.79
CA GLU A 153 2.47 4.08 -19.68
C GLU A 153 1.68 3.40 -18.56
N ARG A 154 1.88 2.09 -18.36
CA ARG A 154 1.27 1.33 -17.26
C ARG A 154 1.81 1.81 -15.91
N ALA A 155 3.12 2.07 -15.82
CA ALA A 155 3.75 2.53 -14.59
C ALA A 155 3.27 3.94 -14.24
N THR A 156 3.20 4.84 -15.22
CA THR A 156 2.65 6.19 -15.07
C THR A 156 1.21 6.15 -14.59
N ALA A 157 0.36 5.30 -15.16
CA ALA A 157 -1.02 5.14 -14.70
C ALA A 157 -1.08 4.65 -13.25
N MET A 158 -0.25 3.67 -12.88
CA MET A 158 -0.19 3.12 -11.53
C MET A 158 0.27 4.16 -10.50
N VAL A 159 1.37 4.87 -10.76
CA VAL A 159 1.90 5.94 -9.89
C VAL A 159 0.92 7.10 -9.79
N THR A 160 0.26 7.47 -10.89
CA THR A 160 -0.78 8.51 -10.90
C THR A 160 -1.93 8.15 -9.96
N ALA A 161 -2.47 6.94 -10.06
CA ALA A 161 -3.57 6.49 -9.21
C ALA A 161 -3.14 6.38 -7.73
N PHE A 162 -1.95 5.86 -7.49
CA PHE A 162 -1.39 5.70 -6.15
C PHE A 162 -1.16 7.05 -5.44
N THR A 163 -0.48 7.99 -6.11
CA THR A 163 -0.18 9.31 -5.55
C THR A 163 -1.43 10.11 -5.26
N ALA A 164 -2.49 10.00 -6.09
CA ALA A 164 -3.78 10.66 -5.84
C ALA A 164 -4.41 10.27 -4.49
N ALA A 165 -4.10 9.07 -3.99
CA ALA A 165 -4.61 8.58 -2.72
C ALA A 165 -3.75 9.00 -1.51
N LEU A 166 -2.56 9.57 -1.69
CA LEU A 166 -1.65 9.89 -0.60
C LEU A 166 -1.89 11.30 -0.02
N PRO A 167 -1.88 11.47 1.32
CA PRO A 167 -2.14 12.76 1.98
C PRO A 167 -1.32 13.95 1.50
N ARG A 168 -0.06 13.77 1.09
CA ARG A 168 0.79 14.88 0.61
C ARG A 168 0.29 15.48 -0.71
N TRP A 169 -0.36 14.66 -1.53
CA TRP A 169 -0.68 15.00 -2.92
C TRP A 169 -2.17 15.21 -3.19
N ARG A 170 -2.97 15.31 -2.12
CA ARG A 170 -4.38 15.72 -2.16
C ARG A 170 -4.52 17.19 -1.79
#